data_AF-A0A9N7U239-F1
#
_entry.id   AF-A0A9N7U239-F1
#
_cell.length_a   1.000
_cell.length_b   1.000
_cell.length_c   1.000
_cell.angle_alpha   90.00
_cell.angle_beta   90.00
_cell.angle_gamma   90.00
#
_symmetry.space_group_name_H-M   'P 1'
#
loop_
_entity.id
_entity.type
_entity.pdbx_description
1 polymer ?
#
loop_
_entity_poly.entity_id
_entity_poly.type
_entity_poly.pdbx_seq_one_letter_code
_entity_poly.pdbx_strand_id
1 'polypeptide(L)'
;MASLSVGNESCVLCSVSRVLHRRRGTETSTEPDTRRQTLLDLQELLHQVRLEPSHLQHFSESSSGGRRWTMSRIQMETRSNGASTHGATVSFHDIYYKVSQGGRCFSRKKESKDILIDLNGIMKPGLNAIMGATGSGKSSFLDVLAARKDPCGLSGEVLIDGAPQPPNFKCLSGYVVQDDVVMGTLTVRENFTFSAALRLPSSISAQDKEQKVNRVIQELGLSRVADSRVGTQLIRGISGGERKRTNIGMELIIDPPVLFLDEPTTGLDASTANSVLLLLKRMASHGRTIILSIHQPRYSIYRLFDSLTLLVTGKQVYHGPAQNVLEYFSDIGYTCEPHNNPADFFLDVINGDATAAIGHNLDEDSDSVSKSRQSIEDKLVEEYRSCQYSQQTRAELGRIVQGKQTVKMSRSRTITYSTGFLTQFRWVLKRTFQNLLLNPQTSVAQLPIFRFIQRPSRRTTVPSRFDVIGSLINISATGDSTLCAHVGASLLAR
;
A
#
# COMPACT_ATOMS: atom_id res chain seq x y z
N MET A 1 -1.35 10.24 5.41
CA MET A 1 0.11 10.35 5.16
C MET A 1 0.80 8.98 5.15
N ALA A 2 0.22 7.94 4.54
CA ALA A 2 0.84 6.60 4.45
C ALA A 2 1.31 6.25 3.02
N SER A 3 1.40 7.25 2.14
CA SER A 3 1.88 7.11 0.75
C SER A 3 2.67 8.36 0.31
N LEU A 4 3.32 9.06 1.25
CA LEU A 4 4.17 10.22 0.99
C LEU A 4 5.61 9.91 1.38
N SER A 5 6.26 9.09 0.56
CA SER A 5 7.71 8.86 0.55
C SER A 5 8.03 8.70 -0.93
N VAL A 6 8.15 9.78 -1.71
CA VAL A 6 9.44 10.44 -1.99
C VAL A 6 9.31 11.97 -2.13
N GLY A 7 8.09 12.52 -2.28
CA GLY A 7 7.88 13.92 -2.68
C GLY A 7 8.13 15.00 -1.61
N ASN A 8 8.20 14.66 -0.32
CA ASN A 8 8.33 15.66 0.75
C ASN A 8 9.77 16.02 1.12
N GLU A 9 10.78 15.28 0.63
CA GLU A 9 12.19 15.58 0.92
C GLU A 9 12.62 16.94 0.30
N SER A 10 12.07 17.29 -0.87
CA SER A 10 12.26 18.59 -1.51
C SER A 10 11.61 19.76 -0.73
N CYS A 11 10.51 19.50 -0.01
CA CYS A 11 9.75 20.52 0.70
C CYS A 11 10.39 20.92 2.04
N VAL A 12 11.00 19.95 2.74
CA VAL A 12 11.74 20.19 3.99
C VAL A 12 13.06 20.92 3.70
N LEU A 13 13.77 20.55 2.63
CA LEU A 13 14.98 21.25 2.17
C LEU A 13 14.70 22.70 1.75
N CYS A 14 13.55 22.97 1.09
CA CYS A 14 13.15 24.32 0.71
C CYS A 14 12.81 25.21 1.92
N SER A 15 12.20 24.62 2.95
CA SER A 15 11.82 25.31 4.18
C SER A 15 13.03 25.66 5.06
N VAL A 16 13.98 24.74 5.20
CA VAL A 16 15.25 24.97 5.93
C VAL A 16 16.14 25.98 5.19
N SER A 17 16.13 25.95 3.85
CA SER A 17 16.86 26.92 3.02
C SER A 17 16.31 28.34 3.13
N ARG A 18 14.98 28.54 3.20
CA ARG A 18 14.37 29.86 3.44
C ARG A 18 14.70 30.44 4.82
N VAL A 19 14.74 29.61 5.85
CA VAL A 19 15.10 30.04 7.23
C VAL A 19 16.58 30.43 7.31
N LEU A 20 17.47 29.69 6.63
CA LEU A 20 18.90 30.02 6.57
C LEU A 20 19.21 31.23 5.67
N HIS A 21 18.41 31.49 4.63
CA HIS A 21 18.61 32.66 3.76
C HIS A 21 18.24 33.98 4.44
N ARG A 22 17.28 33.98 5.38
CA ARG A 22 16.90 35.17 6.16
C ARG A 22 17.96 35.56 7.21
N ARG A 23 18.85 34.63 7.59
CA ARG A 23 19.95 34.88 8.56
C ARG A 23 21.20 35.54 7.98
N ARG A 24 21.33 35.70 6.65
CA ARG A 24 22.56 36.25 6.02
C ARG A 24 22.45 37.71 5.59
N GLY A 25 21.36 38.39 5.92
CA GLY A 25 21.16 39.80 5.58
C GLY A 25 20.92 40.64 6.82
N THR A 26 21.88 40.66 7.76
CA THR A 26 22.14 41.75 8.74
C THR A 26 23.10 41.25 9.82
N GLU A 27 24.40 41.51 9.66
CA GLU A 27 25.33 41.59 10.80
C GLU A 27 26.23 42.81 10.60
N THR A 28 25.92 43.89 11.32
CA THR A 28 26.94 44.77 11.91
C THR A 28 26.49 45.14 13.34
N SER A 29 27.40 44.92 14.30
CA SER A 29 27.44 45.46 15.67
C SER A 29 26.81 44.69 16.85
N THR A 30 27.71 44.17 17.72
CA THR A 30 27.71 44.09 19.21
C THR A 30 26.64 43.31 20.01
N GLU A 31 27.11 42.39 20.88
CA GLU A 31 26.44 41.69 22.03
C GLU A 31 25.72 42.62 23.03
N PRO A 32 24.81 42.17 23.95
CA PRO A 32 24.35 40.81 24.30
C PRO A 32 22.80 40.70 24.45
N ASP A 33 22.06 40.09 23.51
CA ASP A 33 20.58 39.94 23.68
C ASP A 33 19.99 38.65 23.09
N THR A 34 20.83 37.62 22.96
CA THR A 34 20.54 36.39 22.20
C THR A 34 19.51 35.45 22.87
N ARG A 35 19.14 35.68 24.14
CA ARG A 35 18.15 34.88 24.88
C ARG A 35 16.72 35.43 24.85
N ARG A 36 16.53 36.75 24.67
CA ARG A 36 15.19 37.35 24.55
C ARG A 36 14.66 37.26 23.12
N GLN A 37 15.54 37.36 22.11
CA GLN A 37 15.14 37.26 20.71
C GLN A 37 14.75 35.83 20.27
N THR A 38 15.39 34.81 20.84
CA THR A 38 15.06 33.39 20.54
C THR A 38 13.71 32.96 21.10
N LEU A 39 13.23 33.59 22.19
CA LEU A 39 11.88 33.36 22.73
C LEU A 39 10.79 34.07 21.91
N LEU A 40 11.08 35.26 21.37
CA LEU A 40 10.17 35.96 20.46
C LEU A 40 10.07 35.28 19.09
N ASP A 41 11.17 34.75 18.56
CA ASP A 41 11.19 34.00 17.29
C ASP A 41 10.46 32.63 17.39
N LEU A 42 10.51 31.98 18.56
CA LEU A 42 9.72 30.77 18.85
C LEU A 42 8.22 31.09 19.01
N GLN A 43 7.90 32.26 19.56
CA GLN A 43 6.52 32.75 19.71
C GLN A 43 5.91 33.17 18.36
N GLU A 44 6.73 33.69 17.43
CA GLU A 44 6.30 34.04 16.07
C GLU A 44 6.17 32.81 15.14
N LEU A 45 7.00 31.78 15.34
CA LEU A 45 6.82 30.46 14.72
C LEU A 45 5.56 29.73 15.22
N LEU A 46 5.17 29.93 16.48
CA LEU A 46 3.89 29.44 17.03
C LEU A 46 2.68 30.24 16.53
N HIS A 47 2.87 31.52 16.17
CA HIS A 47 1.79 32.37 15.67
C HIS A 47 1.50 32.20 14.17
N GLN A 48 2.43 31.63 13.38
CA GLN A 48 2.23 31.30 11.96
C GLN A 48 1.54 29.95 11.71
N VAL A 49 1.24 29.17 12.76
CA VAL A 49 0.43 27.94 12.70
C VAL A 49 -0.95 28.17 13.33
N ARG A 50 -1.59 29.31 13.01
CA ARG A 50 -2.98 29.56 13.39
C ARG A 50 -3.91 28.99 12.31
N LEU A 51 -4.53 27.87 12.64
CA LEU A 51 -5.76 27.42 12.00
C LEU A 51 -6.84 28.49 12.24
N GLU A 52 -7.50 28.94 11.17
CA GLU A 52 -8.71 29.76 11.22
C GLU A 52 -9.80 29.04 12.05
N PRO A 53 -10.41 29.69 13.06
CA PRO A 53 -11.55 29.14 13.77
C PRO A 53 -12.84 29.60 13.09
N SER A 54 -13.44 28.75 12.26
CA SER A 54 -14.83 28.92 11.84
C SER A 54 -15.75 28.00 12.65
N HIS A 55 -16.79 28.62 13.23
CA HIS A 55 -17.84 28.07 14.09
C HIS A 55 -17.58 28.07 15.60
N LEU A 56 -17.59 29.26 16.19
CA LEU A 56 -18.03 29.48 17.56
C LEU A 56 -19.01 30.67 17.58
N GLN A 57 -20.30 30.38 17.68
CA GLN A 57 -21.31 31.35 18.10
C GLN A 57 -21.95 30.85 19.39
N HIS A 58 -21.94 31.76 20.37
CA HIS A 58 -22.65 31.79 21.64
C HIS A 58 -22.33 30.69 22.67
N PHE A 59 -21.76 31.09 23.82
CA PHE A 59 -22.55 31.23 25.06
C PHE A 59 -21.74 31.94 26.16
N SER A 60 -22.41 32.86 26.84
CA SER A 60 -21.96 33.71 27.94
C SER A 60 -21.70 32.93 29.23
N GLU A 61 -20.73 33.39 30.02
CA GLU A 61 -20.47 32.95 31.39
C GLU A 61 -21.64 33.24 32.33
N SER A 62 -22.03 32.24 33.12
CA SER A 62 -22.47 32.46 34.50
C SER A 62 -22.13 31.26 35.39
N SER A 63 -21.34 31.56 36.42
CA SER A 63 -21.43 31.10 37.81
C SER A 63 -21.53 29.61 38.15
N SER A 64 -20.48 29.16 38.87
CA SER A 64 -20.54 28.35 40.11
C SER A 64 -21.38 27.06 40.13
N GLY A 65 -20.70 25.91 40.25
CA GLY A 65 -21.33 24.67 40.73
C GLY A 65 -20.48 23.44 40.45
N GLY A 66 -19.69 23.02 41.44
CA GLY A 66 -18.85 21.83 41.34
C GLY A 66 -19.65 20.56 41.05
N ARG A 67 -19.15 19.75 40.11
CA ARG A 67 -19.47 18.31 40.01
C ARG A 67 -18.25 17.55 39.52
N ARG A 68 -17.80 16.65 40.39
CA ARG A 68 -16.74 15.66 40.19
C ARG A 68 -17.14 14.71 39.05
N TRP A 69 -16.45 14.78 37.93
CA TRP A 69 -16.59 13.81 36.83
C TRP A 69 -15.64 12.65 37.09
N THR A 70 -16.18 11.50 37.47
CA THR A 70 -15.46 10.24 37.50
C THR A 70 -15.11 9.83 36.07
N MET A 71 -13.83 9.89 35.75
CA MET A 71 -13.29 9.43 34.48
C MET A 71 -13.36 7.90 34.45
N SER A 72 -14.40 7.35 33.83
CA SER A 72 -14.52 5.93 33.54
C SER A 72 -13.40 5.56 32.56
N ARG A 73 -12.31 5.08 33.14
CA ARG A 73 -11.17 4.42 32.51
C ARG A 73 -11.71 3.29 31.64
N ILE A 74 -11.73 3.48 30.33
CA ILE A 74 -11.85 2.36 29.40
C ILE A 74 -10.56 1.56 29.53
N GLN A 75 -10.61 0.56 30.40
CA GLN A 75 -9.58 -0.45 30.56
C GLN A 75 -9.57 -1.25 29.26
N MET A 76 -8.69 -0.89 28.33
CA MET A 76 -8.22 -1.89 27.37
C MET A 76 -7.46 -2.92 28.19
N GLU A 77 -8.10 -4.03 28.50
CA GLU A 77 -7.41 -5.22 28.98
C GLU A 77 -6.38 -5.61 27.93
N THR A 78 -5.14 -5.21 28.19
CA THR A 78 -3.97 -5.87 27.62
C THR A 78 -4.05 -7.31 28.05
N ARG A 79 -4.53 -8.19 27.16
CA ARG A 79 -4.33 -9.64 27.25
C ARG A 79 -2.82 -9.91 27.19
N SER A 80 -2.16 -9.78 28.34
CA SER A 80 -0.86 -10.37 28.62
C SER A 80 -1.12 -11.83 28.99
N ASN A 81 -1.18 -12.70 27.98
CA ASN A 81 -0.99 -14.15 28.11
C ASN A 81 -0.66 -14.68 26.72
N GLY A 82 0.42 -15.46 26.60
CA GLY A 82 1.09 -15.85 25.34
C GLY A 82 0.15 -16.10 24.16
N ALA A 83 -0.12 -15.03 23.39
CA ALA A 83 -1.05 -15.08 22.28
C ALA A 83 -0.38 -15.82 21.13
N SER A 84 -0.78 -17.08 20.94
CA SER A 84 -0.76 -17.72 19.63
C SER A 84 -1.24 -16.71 18.59
N THR A 85 -0.36 -16.37 17.64
CA THR A 85 -0.65 -15.49 16.50
C THR A 85 -1.69 -16.16 15.60
N HIS A 86 -2.95 -16.18 16.03
CA HIS A 86 -4.06 -16.60 15.18
C HIS A 86 -4.37 -15.44 14.23
N GLY A 87 -4.34 -15.74 12.94
CA GLY A 87 -4.77 -14.86 11.87
C GLY A 87 -6.27 -14.62 11.94
N ALA A 88 -6.68 -13.48 11.39
CA ALA A 88 -8.08 -13.08 11.38
C ALA A 88 -8.81 -13.62 10.15
N THR A 89 -10.09 -13.96 10.31
CA THR A 89 -10.97 -14.25 9.18
C THR A 89 -11.46 -12.94 8.57
N VAL A 90 -11.23 -12.76 7.27
CA VAL A 90 -11.72 -11.61 6.51
C VAL A 90 -12.99 -12.01 5.79
N SER A 91 -14.10 -11.32 6.05
CA SER A 91 -15.34 -11.51 5.30
C SER A 91 -15.72 -10.21 4.58
N PHE A 92 -16.14 -10.32 3.33
CA PHE A 92 -16.54 -9.19 2.50
C PHE A 92 -17.94 -9.43 1.92
N HIS A 93 -18.79 -8.41 2.02
CA HIS A 93 -20.23 -8.47 1.80
C HIS A 93 -20.63 -7.38 0.81
N ASP A 94 -21.27 -7.78 -0.29
CA ASP A 94 -21.85 -6.89 -1.31
C ASP A 94 -20.90 -5.77 -1.74
N ILE A 95 -19.64 -6.10 -2.03
CA ILE A 95 -18.63 -5.10 -2.38
C ILE A 95 -18.88 -4.58 -3.80
N TYR A 96 -19.14 -3.28 -3.90
CA TYR A 96 -19.17 -2.54 -5.15
C TYR A 96 -18.20 -1.37 -5.09
N TYR A 97 -17.46 -1.13 -6.18
CA TYR A 97 -16.54 0.00 -6.26
C TYR A 97 -16.64 0.70 -7.61
N LYS A 98 -16.90 2.01 -7.55
CA LYS A 98 -17.06 2.89 -8.72
C LYS A 98 -16.00 3.99 -8.71
N VAL A 99 -15.40 4.24 -9.87
CA VAL A 99 -14.46 5.34 -10.04
C VAL A 99 -15.07 6.38 -10.98
N SER A 100 -15.15 7.63 -10.52
CA SER A 100 -15.53 8.75 -11.38
C SER A 100 -14.30 9.23 -12.15
N GLN A 101 -14.28 9.09 -13.47
CA GLN A 101 -13.23 9.68 -14.29
C GLN A 101 -13.58 11.15 -14.56
N GLY A 102 -12.77 12.06 -14.04
CA GLY A 102 -12.88 13.47 -14.36
C GLY A 102 -12.36 13.72 -15.78
N GLY A 103 -13.21 14.22 -16.66
CA GLY A 103 -12.77 14.73 -17.96
C GLY A 103 -11.75 15.85 -17.76
N ARG A 104 -10.57 15.74 -18.37
CA ARG A 104 -9.45 16.70 -18.27
C ARG A 104 -9.75 18.08 -18.88
N CYS A 105 -11.01 18.36 -19.23
CA CYS A 105 -11.46 19.59 -19.88
C CYS A 105 -12.88 19.93 -19.40
N PHE A 106 -13.16 21.21 -19.18
CA PHE A 106 -14.34 21.78 -18.49
C PHE A 106 -15.72 21.48 -19.12
N SER A 107 -15.82 20.60 -20.13
CA SER A 107 -17.06 20.31 -20.86
C SER A 107 -17.40 18.82 -21.05
N ARG A 108 -16.66 17.86 -20.48
CA ARG A 108 -17.05 16.43 -20.54
C ARG A 108 -17.80 15.98 -19.29
N LYS A 109 -18.96 15.33 -19.47
CA LYS A 109 -19.71 14.66 -18.41
C LYS A 109 -18.79 13.72 -17.64
N LYS A 110 -18.88 13.72 -16.30
CA LYS A 110 -18.21 12.72 -15.47
C LYS A 110 -18.84 11.36 -15.74
N GLU A 111 -18.10 10.47 -16.39
CA GLU A 111 -18.52 9.08 -16.55
C GLU A 111 -18.00 8.27 -15.36
N SER A 112 -18.90 7.52 -14.72
CA SER A 112 -18.56 6.59 -13.65
C SER A 112 -18.29 5.22 -14.27
N LYS A 113 -17.13 4.65 -14.00
CA LYS A 113 -16.79 3.27 -14.36
C LYS A 113 -16.94 2.36 -13.16
N ASP A 114 -17.72 1.30 -13.31
CA ASP A 114 -17.83 0.24 -12.31
C ASP A 114 -16.57 -0.64 -12.42
N ILE A 115 -15.87 -0.78 -11.30
CA ILE A 115 -14.59 -1.52 -11.22
C ILE A 115 -14.78 -2.85 -10.50
N LEU A 116 -15.60 -2.88 -9.45
CA LEU A 116 -15.95 -4.09 -8.71
C LEU A 116 -17.47 -4.16 -8.56
N ILE A 117 -18.04 -5.34 -8.75
CA ILE A 117 -19.48 -5.56 -8.81
C ILE A 117 -19.81 -6.81 -7.99
N ASP A 118 -20.58 -6.63 -6.92
CA ASP A 118 -21.21 -7.73 -6.16
C ASP A 118 -20.24 -8.81 -5.66
N LEU A 119 -19.10 -8.41 -5.08
CA LEU A 119 -18.14 -9.40 -4.56
C LEU A 119 -18.51 -9.82 -3.13
N ASN A 120 -18.61 -11.14 -2.93
CA ASN A 120 -18.98 -11.78 -1.67
C ASN A 120 -18.01 -12.91 -1.35
N GLY A 121 -17.60 -13.07 -0.09
CA GLY A 121 -16.69 -14.15 0.27
C GLY A 121 -16.05 -14.07 1.64
N ILE A 122 -15.38 -15.16 2.00
CA ILE A 122 -14.73 -15.37 3.29
C ILE A 122 -13.32 -15.91 3.05
N MET A 123 -12.32 -15.23 3.58
CA MET A 123 -10.92 -15.64 3.56
C MET A 123 -10.49 -15.97 4.98
N LYS A 124 -10.37 -17.27 5.26
CA LYS A 124 -9.96 -17.82 6.56
C LYS A 124 -8.41 -17.81 6.69
N PRO A 125 -7.87 -18.03 7.90
CA PRO A 125 -6.43 -18.22 8.09
C PRO A 125 -5.89 -19.30 7.16
N GLY A 126 -4.84 -18.96 6.41
CA GLY A 126 -4.41 -19.72 5.23
C GLY A 126 -3.85 -18.82 4.14
N LEU A 127 -3.47 -19.44 3.02
CA LEU A 127 -2.97 -18.78 1.82
C LEU A 127 -4.11 -18.61 0.81
N ASN A 128 -4.68 -17.41 0.75
CA ASN A 128 -5.81 -17.06 -0.09
C ASN A 128 -5.32 -16.33 -1.34
N ALA A 129 -5.65 -16.83 -2.53
CA ALA A 129 -5.22 -16.27 -3.80
C ALA A 129 -6.39 -15.58 -4.53
N ILE A 130 -6.09 -14.43 -5.14
CA ILE A 130 -6.98 -13.71 -6.05
C ILE A 130 -6.35 -13.76 -7.44
N MET A 131 -7.05 -14.36 -8.39
CA MET A 131 -6.61 -14.57 -9.76
C MET A 131 -7.62 -13.97 -10.74
N GLY A 132 -7.14 -13.67 -11.95
CA GLY A 132 -7.95 -13.05 -13.00
C GLY A 132 -7.07 -12.32 -14.00
N ALA A 133 -7.65 -12.00 -15.16
CA ALA A 133 -6.97 -11.29 -16.24
C ALA A 133 -6.40 -9.94 -15.81
N THR A 134 -5.48 -9.38 -16.58
CA THR A 134 -5.04 -7.99 -16.39
C THR A 134 -6.22 -7.04 -16.55
N GLY A 135 -6.41 -6.12 -15.60
CA GLY A 135 -7.56 -5.21 -15.61
C GLY A 135 -8.87 -5.77 -15.04
N SER A 136 -8.91 -7.03 -14.59
CA SER A 136 -10.10 -7.63 -13.94
C SER A 136 -10.46 -7.06 -12.56
N GLY A 137 -9.63 -6.16 -12.02
CA GLY A 137 -9.89 -5.53 -10.72
C GLY A 137 -9.17 -6.16 -9.52
N LYS A 138 -8.25 -7.12 -9.70
CA LYS A 138 -7.50 -7.78 -8.60
C LYS A 138 -6.89 -6.81 -7.58
N SER A 139 -6.02 -5.91 -8.02
CA SER A 139 -5.38 -4.93 -7.14
C SER A 139 -6.38 -3.95 -6.53
N SER A 140 -7.43 -3.58 -7.28
CA SER A 140 -8.51 -2.75 -6.74
C SER A 140 -9.29 -3.47 -5.63
N PHE A 141 -9.56 -4.76 -5.79
CA PHE A 141 -10.22 -5.58 -4.79
C PHE A 141 -9.34 -5.78 -3.56
N LEU A 142 -8.05 -6.08 -3.76
CA LEU A 142 -7.07 -6.20 -2.68
C LEU A 142 -6.94 -4.89 -1.88
N ASP A 143 -6.91 -3.74 -2.57
CA ASP A 143 -6.90 -2.42 -1.93
C ASP A 143 -8.18 -2.15 -1.12
N VAL A 144 -9.35 -2.60 -1.59
CA VAL A 144 -10.61 -2.48 -0.83
C VAL A 144 -10.55 -3.31 0.44
N LEU A 145 -10.10 -4.57 0.36
CA LEU A 145 -9.95 -5.43 1.54
C LEU A 145 -8.96 -4.85 2.55
N ALA A 146 -7.90 -4.19 2.09
CA ALA A 146 -6.92 -3.52 2.94
C ALA A 146 -7.35 -2.12 3.44
N ALA A 147 -8.59 -1.70 3.18
CA ALA A 147 -9.12 -0.37 3.48
C ALA A 147 -8.39 0.79 2.78
N ARG A 148 -7.61 0.52 1.72
CA ARG A 148 -6.71 1.48 1.05
C ARG A 148 -7.37 2.31 -0.05
N LYS A 149 -8.52 1.88 -0.58
CA LYS A 149 -9.32 2.69 -1.53
C LYS A 149 -10.00 3.88 -0.86
N ASP A 150 -10.36 4.85 -1.69
CA ASP A 150 -11.23 5.95 -1.31
C ASP A 150 -12.61 5.38 -0.96
N PRO A 151 -13.20 5.70 0.21
CA PRO A 151 -14.58 5.34 0.52
C PRO A 151 -15.59 5.94 -0.47
N CYS A 152 -15.23 7.00 -1.21
CA CYS A 152 -16.10 7.56 -2.24
C CYS A 152 -16.29 6.55 -3.39
N GLY A 153 -17.53 6.09 -3.58
CA GLY A 153 -17.88 5.10 -4.60
C GLY A 153 -17.72 3.64 -4.16
N LEU A 154 -17.32 3.40 -2.90
CA LEU A 154 -17.34 2.07 -2.29
C LEU A 154 -18.70 1.83 -1.60
N SER A 155 -19.32 0.70 -1.91
CA SER A 155 -20.50 0.15 -1.21
C SER A 155 -20.20 -1.28 -0.76
N GLY A 156 -20.92 -1.74 0.25
CA GLY A 156 -20.68 -3.02 0.93
C GLY A 156 -19.85 -2.87 2.20
N GLU A 157 -19.54 -4.00 2.84
CA GLU A 157 -18.76 -4.02 4.07
C GLU A 157 -17.70 -5.10 4.11
N VAL A 158 -16.56 -4.77 4.72
CA VAL A 158 -15.49 -5.73 5.02
C VAL A 158 -15.38 -5.82 6.54
N LEU A 159 -15.45 -7.05 7.05
CA LEU A 159 -15.35 -7.38 8.47
C LEU A 159 -14.11 -8.24 8.72
N ILE A 160 -13.48 -8.03 9.87
CA ILE A 160 -12.34 -8.78 10.39
C ILE A 160 -12.82 -9.48 11.66
N ASP A 161 -12.85 -10.81 11.66
CA ASP A 161 -13.43 -11.65 12.74
C ASP A 161 -14.86 -11.23 13.13
N GLY A 162 -15.66 -10.85 12.13
CA GLY A 162 -17.06 -10.40 12.30
C GLY A 162 -17.21 -8.96 12.80
N ALA A 163 -16.12 -8.26 13.11
CA ALA A 163 -16.13 -6.86 13.50
C ALA A 163 -15.78 -5.93 12.32
N PRO A 164 -16.32 -4.69 12.26
CA PRO A 164 -15.95 -3.74 11.23
C PRO A 164 -14.47 -3.36 11.33
N GLN A 165 -13.86 -3.04 10.18
CA GLN A 165 -12.49 -2.56 10.15
C GLN A 165 -12.29 -1.32 11.03
N PRO A 166 -11.30 -1.31 11.93
CA PRO A 166 -11.05 -0.14 12.76
C PRO A 166 -10.58 1.05 11.90
N PRO A 167 -10.80 2.31 12.31
CA PRO A 167 -10.41 3.49 11.54
C PRO A 167 -8.92 3.55 11.19
N ASN A 168 -8.08 2.93 12.01
CA ASN A 168 -6.63 2.83 11.84
C ASN A 168 -6.19 1.48 11.23
N PHE A 169 -7.08 0.72 10.59
CA PHE A 169 -6.77 -0.60 10.02
C PHE A 169 -5.54 -0.58 9.11
N LYS A 170 -5.34 0.49 8.33
CA LYS A 170 -4.14 0.70 7.50
C LYS A 170 -2.81 0.59 8.24
N CYS A 171 -2.81 0.93 9.54
CA CYS A 171 -1.63 0.86 10.40
C CYS A 171 -1.49 -0.50 11.10
N LEU A 172 -2.55 -1.30 11.13
CA LEU A 172 -2.62 -2.60 11.80
C LEU A 172 -2.47 -3.77 10.82
N SER A 173 -2.92 -3.61 9.58
CA SER A 173 -2.73 -4.58 8.49
C SER A 173 -1.36 -4.46 7.85
N GLY A 174 -0.79 -5.57 7.38
CA GLY A 174 0.40 -5.57 6.53
C GLY A 174 -0.01 -5.50 5.06
N TYR A 175 0.61 -4.63 4.27
CA TYR A 175 0.33 -4.56 2.82
C TYR A 175 1.62 -4.40 2.03
N VAL A 176 1.95 -5.41 1.26
CA VAL A 176 3.09 -5.43 0.36
C VAL A 176 2.60 -5.01 -1.02
N VAL A 177 3.04 -3.85 -1.48
CA VAL A 177 2.77 -3.36 -2.84
C VAL A 177 3.52 -4.19 -3.89
N GLN A 178 3.07 -4.09 -5.14
CA GLN A 178 3.69 -4.75 -6.29
C GLN A 178 5.17 -4.37 -6.44
N ASP A 179 5.44 -3.07 -6.53
CA ASP A 179 6.81 -2.54 -6.62
C ASP A 179 7.53 -2.60 -5.27
N ASP A 180 8.75 -3.11 -5.27
CA ASP A 180 9.54 -3.23 -4.04
C ASP A 180 10.11 -1.90 -3.57
N VAL A 181 9.31 -1.19 -2.76
CA VAL A 181 9.69 0.09 -2.15
C VAL A 181 10.50 -0.15 -0.87
N VAL A 182 11.80 -0.38 -1.02
CA VAL A 182 12.77 -0.54 0.08
C VAL A 182 13.92 0.45 -0.07
N MET A 183 14.44 0.98 1.04
CA MET A 183 15.59 1.89 0.97
C MET A 183 16.87 1.12 0.63
N GLY A 184 17.31 1.26 -0.63
CA GLY A 184 18.44 0.51 -1.20
C GLY A 184 19.81 0.82 -0.61
N THR A 185 20.00 1.99 0.02
CA THR A 185 21.28 2.39 0.63
C THR A 185 21.54 1.77 1.98
N LEU A 186 20.48 1.32 2.66
CA LEU A 186 20.55 0.72 3.98
C LEU A 186 20.65 -0.81 3.88
N THR A 187 21.07 -1.43 4.97
CA THR A 187 21.04 -2.90 5.12
C THR A 187 19.63 -3.42 5.36
N VAL A 188 19.44 -4.73 5.19
CA VAL A 188 18.17 -5.39 5.52
C VAL A 188 17.77 -5.14 6.99
N ARG A 189 18.72 -5.31 7.91
CA ARG A 189 18.54 -5.08 9.35
C ARG A 189 18.20 -3.63 9.66
N GLU A 190 18.85 -2.66 9.00
CA GLU A 190 18.56 -1.25 9.19
C GLU A 190 17.14 -0.89 8.73
N ASN A 191 16.69 -1.43 7.60
CA ASN A 191 15.32 -1.25 7.12
C ASN A 191 14.29 -1.81 8.12
N PHE A 192 14.53 -3.00 8.67
CA PHE A 192 13.65 -3.60 9.68
C PHE A 192 13.66 -2.83 10.99
N THR A 193 14.85 -2.41 11.46
CA THR A 193 15.01 -1.60 12.67
C THR A 193 14.27 -0.27 12.55
N PHE A 194 14.34 0.37 11.38
CA PHE A 194 13.61 1.60 11.11
C PHE A 194 12.09 1.37 11.12
N SER A 195 11.59 0.31 10.47
CA SER A 195 10.17 -0.06 10.51
C SER A 195 9.69 -0.32 11.94
N ALA A 196 10.48 -1.07 12.72
CA ALA A 196 10.21 -1.38 14.13
C ALA A 196 10.17 -0.13 15.01
N ALA A 197 11.10 0.80 14.81
CA ALA A 197 11.16 2.03 15.59
C ALA A 197 9.92 2.91 15.43
N LEU A 198 9.34 2.96 14.21
CA LEU A 198 8.20 3.81 13.89
C LEU A 198 6.84 3.14 14.15
N ARG A 199 6.72 1.86 13.83
CA ARG A 199 5.43 1.16 13.82
C ARG A 199 5.14 0.40 15.11
N LEU A 200 6.16 -0.02 15.86
CA LEU A 200 5.96 -0.64 17.17
C LEU A 200 5.74 0.42 18.26
N PRO A 201 4.82 0.19 19.21
CA PRO A 201 4.55 1.09 20.33
C PRO A 201 5.81 1.53 21.08
N SER A 202 5.79 2.73 21.67
CA SER A 202 6.88 3.21 22.53
C SER A 202 7.00 2.45 23.86
N SER A 203 5.97 1.69 24.25
CA SER A 203 6.00 0.84 25.44
C SER A 203 6.92 -0.38 25.30
N ILE A 204 7.25 -0.79 24.08
CA ILE A 204 8.16 -1.91 23.81
C ILE A 204 9.61 -1.42 23.94
N SER A 205 10.43 -2.12 24.73
CA SER A 205 11.82 -1.75 24.96
C SER A 205 12.65 -1.82 23.67
N ALA A 206 13.75 -1.08 23.59
CA ALA A 206 14.64 -1.13 22.43
C ALA A 206 15.20 -2.55 22.19
N GLN A 207 15.51 -3.27 23.27
CA GLN A 207 15.99 -4.65 23.22
C GLN A 207 14.91 -5.59 22.66
N ASP A 208 13.66 -5.45 23.09
CA ASP A 208 12.56 -6.27 22.56
C ASP A 208 12.28 -5.98 21.09
N LYS A 209 12.41 -4.71 20.67
CA LYS A 209 12.31 -4.34 19.24
C LYS A 209 13.43 -5.00 18.42
N GLU A 210 14.65 -5.02 18.94
CA GLU A 210 15.78 -5.68 18.27
C GLU A 210 15.59 -7.20 18.21
N GLN A 211 15.13 -7.83 19.30
CA GLN A 211 14.78 -9.24 19.30
C GLN A 211 13.68 -9.54 18.26
N LYS A 212 12.67 -8.67 18.15
CA LYS A 212 11.61 -8.79 17.15
C LYS A 212 12.17 -8.74 15.72
N VAL A 213 13.08 -7.80 15.43
CA VAL A 213 13.79 -7.70 14.15
C VAL A 213 14.56 -8.99 13.85
N ASN A 214 15.31 -9.52 14.83
CA ASN A 214 16.06 -10.76 14.66
C ASN A 214 15.17 -11.97 14.35
N ARG A 215 14.01 -12.08 15.03
CA ARG A 215 13.04 -13.14 14.76
C ARG A 215 12.51 -13.07 13.33
N VAL A 216 12.16 -11.87 12.85
CA VAL A 216 11.66 -11.67 11.47
C VAL A 216 12.74 -11.98 10.43
N ILE A 217 14.01 -11.61 10.68
CA ILE A 217 15.14 -11.98 9.80
C ILE A 217 15.27 -13.51 9.68
N GLN A 218 15.17 -14.22 10.81
CA GLN A 218 15.25 -15.68 10.82
C GLN A 218 14.06 -16.32 10.12
N GLU A 219 12.84 -15.86 10.41
CA GLU A 219 11.61 -16.36 9.83
C GLU A 219 11.60 -16.27 8.29
N LEU A 220 12.13 -15.18 7.75
CA LEU A 220 12.23 -14.94 6.30
C LEU A 220 13.46 -15.60 5.64
N GLY A 221 14.32 -16.23 6.42
CA GLY A 221 15.57 -16.82 5.93
C GLY A 221 16.55 -15.79 5.37
N LEU A 222 16.60 -14.59 5.97
CA LEU A 222 17.45 -13.46 5.56
C LEU A 222 18.73 -13.33 6.39
N SER A 223 19.02 -14.26 7.31
CA SER A 223 20.14 -14.18 8.24
C SER A 223 21.50 -13.95 7.58
N ARG A 224 21.73 -14.53 6.40
CA ARG A 224 23.00 -14.39 5.66
C ARG A 224 23.20 -13.00 5.03
N VAL A 225 22.11 -12.28 4.78
CA VAL A 225 22.10 -10.97 4.11
C VAL A 225 21.59 -9.85 5.02
N ALA A 226 21.42 -10.13 6.31
CA ALA A 226 20.87 -9.20 7.28
C ALA A 226 21.64 -7.87 7.32
N ASP A 227 22.97 -7.95 7.23
CA ASP A 227 23.87 -6.80 7.31
C ASP A 227 24.40 -6.38 5.92
N SER A 228 23.84 -6.96 4.85
CA SER A 228 24.11 -6.59 3.46
C SER A 228 23.19 -5.45 3.01
N ARG A 229 23.71 -4.53 2.19
CA ARG A 229 22.91 -3.46 1.59
C ARG A 229 21.88 -4.01 0.62
N VAL A 230 20.66 -3.47 0.67
CA VAL A 230 19.57 -3.87 -0.23
C VAL A 230 19.91 -3.58 -1.69
N GLY A 231 20.61 -2.47 -1.95
CA GLY A 231 21.03 -2.03 -3.28
C GLY A 231 19.98 -1.21 -4.01
N THR A 232 20.45 -0.32 -4.88
CA THR A 232 19.63 0.51 -5.78
C THR A 232 19.70 -0.03 -7.20
N GLN A 233 19.04 0.61 -8.17
CA GLN A 233 19.18 0.24 -9.58
C GLN A 233 20.63 0.43 -10.09
N LEU A 234 21.37 1.36 -9.48
CA LEU A 234 22.76 1.69 -9.86
C LEU A 234 23.79 0.90 -9.03
N ILE A 235 23.45 0.57 -7.78
CA ILE A 235 24.35 -0.10 -6.84
C ILE A 235 23.82 -1.50 -6.58
N ARG A 236 24.57 -2.51 -7.02
CA ARG A 236 24.24 -3.92 -6.75
C ARG A 236 24.11 -4.16 -5.25
N GLY A 237 23.05 -4.87 -4.87
CA GLY A 237 22.82 -5.33 -3.49
C GLY A 237 22.33 -6.77 -3.47
N ILE A 238 21.37 -7.06 -2.59
CA ILE A 238 20.75 -8.39 -2.46
C ILE A 238 19.97 -8.81 -3.71
N SER A 239 19.69 -10.10 -3.83
CA SER A 239 18.90 -10.67 -4.94
C SER A 239 17.45 -10.17 -4.93
N GLY A 240 16.76 -10.27 -6.07
CA GLY A 240 15.34 -9.89 -6.18
C GLY A 240 14.43 -10.61 -5.19
N GLY A 241 14.64 -11.92 -4.99
CA GLY A 241 13.89 -12.69 -3.99
C GLY A 241 14.19 -12.30 -2.54
N GLU A 242 15.42 -11.94 -2.23
CA GLU A 242 15.78 -11.41 -0.90
C GLU A 242 15.21 -10.01 -0.68
N ARG A 243 15.19 -9.17 -1.72
CA ARG A 243 14.52 -7.86 -1.72
C ARG A 243 13.02 -8.01 -1.48
N LYS A 244 12.35 -8.95 -2.15
CA LYS A 244 10.93 -9.20 -1.94
C LYS A 244 10.64 -9.70 -0.53
N ARG A 245 11.45 -10.62 -0.02
CA ARG A 245 11.37 -11.07 1.38
C ARG A 245 11.63 -9.94 2.37
N THR A 246 12.54 -9.03 2.07
CA THR A 246 12.76 -7.81 2.87
C THR A 246 11.51 -6.94 2.87
N ASN A 247 10.85 -6.74 1.73
CA ASN A 247 9.61 -5.96 1.67
C ASN A 247 8.49 -6.59 2.52
N ILE A 248 8.30 -7.91 2.40
CA ILE A 248 7.38 -8.67 3.26
C ILE A 248 7.75 -8.50 4.74
N GLY A 249 9.03 -8.59 5.08
CA GLY A 249 9.52 -8.44 6.44
C GLY A 249 9.23 -7.09 7.07
N MET A 250 9.32 -6.00 6.31
CA MET A 250 8.99 -4.66 6.82
C MET A 250 7.53 -4.56 7.28
N GLU A 251 6.62 -5.30 6.65
CA GLU A 251 5.20 -5.38 7.02
C GLU A 251 4.95 -6.35 8.18
N LEU A 252 5.75 -7.41 8.31
CA LEU A 252 5.62 -8.39 9.40
C LEU A 252 6.10 -7.90 10.77
N ILE A 253 6.89 -6.82 10.82
CA ILE A 253 7.40 -6.27 12.07
C ILE A 253 6.28 -6.00 13.09
N ILE A 254 5.09 -5.60 12.63
CA ILE A 254 3.95 -5.27 13.50
C ILE A 254 3.05 -6.47 13.85
N ASP A 255 3.40 -7.70 13.43
CA ASP A 255 2.54 -8.89 13.55
C ASP A 255 1.10 -8.64 13.10
N PRO A 256 0.89 -8.27 11.82
CA PRO A 256 -0.44 -7.91 11.37
C PRO A 256 -1.38 -9.13 11.41
N PRO A 257 -2.67 -8.95 11.76
CA PRO A 257 -3.64 -10.05 11.78
C PRO A 257 -3.94 -10.60 10.37
N VAL A 258 -3.74 -9.76 9.35
CA VAL A 258 -3.89 -10.09 7.94
C VAL A 258 -2.75 -9.45 7.15
N LEU A 259 -2.11 -10.23 6.28
CA LEU A 259 -1.07 -9.78 5.36
C LEU A 259 -1.60 -9.81 3.93
N PHE A 260 -1.61 -8.64 3.29
CA PHE A 260 -1.99 -8.47 1.89
C PHE A 260 -0.73 -8.35 1.01
N LEU A 261 -0.70 -9.03 -0.14
CA LEU A 261 0.40 -8.91 -1.11
C LEU A 261 -0.13 -8.71 -2.52
N ASP A 262 0.24 -7.60 -3.15
CA ASP A 262 -0.09 -7.35 -4.55
C ASP A 262 1.00 -7.92 -5.45
N GLU A 263 0.64 -8.91 -6.26
CA GLU A 263 1.49 -9.61 -7.23
C GLU A 263 2.92 -9.91 -6.73
N PRO A 264 3.09 -10.72 -5.66
CA PRO A 264 4.38 -10.89 -5.00
C PRO A 264 5.42 -11.66 -5.84
N THR A 265 4.99 -12.27 -6.96
CA THR A 265 5.85 -13.03 -7.88
C THR A 265 6.31 -12.21 -9.08
N THR A 266 5.78 -11.01 -9.28
CA THR A 266 6.12 -10.18 -10.44
C THR A 266 7.58 -9.74 -10.37
N GLY A 267 8.31 -9.87 -11.49
CA GLY A 267 9.73 -9.53 -11.58
C GLY A 267 10.69 -10.57 -10.97
N LEU A 268 10.20 -11.74 -10.55
CA LEU A 268 11.02 -12.85 -10.06
C LEU A 268 11.10 -13.98 -11.09
N ASP A 269 12.23 -14.68 -11.14
CA ASP A 269 12.30 -15.96 -11.83
C ASP A 269 11.45 -17.01 -11.10
N ALA A 270 11.07 -18.08 -11.82
CA ALA A 270 10.13 -19.06 -11.30
C ALA A 270 10.59 -19.80 -10.04
N SER A 271 11.90 -20.07 -9.91
CA SER A 271 12.44 -20.77 -8.74
C SER A 271 12.39 -19.87 -7.50
N THR A 272 12.78 -18.61 -7.69
CA THR A 272 12.70 -17.59 -6.63
C THR A 272 11.26 -17.30 -6.23
N ALA A 273 10.35 -17.16 -7.19
CA ALA A 273 8.92 -16.99 -6.93
C ALA A 273 8.36 -18.15 -6.10
N ASN A 274 8.66 -19.40 -6.48
CA ASN A 274 8.23 -20.58 -5.73
C ASN A 274 8.78 -20.58 -4.29
N SER A 275 10.03 -20.18 -4.11
CA SER A 275 10.66 -20.07 -2.78
C SER A 275 9.97 -19.03 -1.89
N VAL A 276 9.58 -17.88 -2.44
CA VAL A 276 8.81 -16.84 -1.73
C VAL A 276 7.43 -17.36 -1.35
N LEU A 277 6.74 -18.07 -2.26
CA LEU A 277 5.40 -18.60 -2.00
C LEU A 277 5.40 -19.75 -1.00
N LEU A 278 6.44 -20.59 -0.99
CA LEU A 278 6.63 -21.62 0.05
C LEU A 278 6.84 -21.00 1.44
N LEU A 279 7.57 -19.88 1.51
CA LEU A 279 7.72 -19.12 2.75
C LEU A 279 6.37 -18.56 3.23
N LEU A 280 5.58 -17.95 2.33
CA LEU A 280 4.24 -17.47 2.66
C LEU A 280 3.33 -18.62 3.08
N LYS A 281 3.37 -19.76 2.38
CA LYS A 281 2.61 -20.96 2.76
C LYS A 281 2.98 -21.43 4.15
N ARG A 282 4.28 -21.50 4.48
CA ARG A 282 4.74 -21.86 5.83
C ARG A 282 4.17 -20.91 6.87
N MET A 283 4.21 -19.60 6.63
CA MET A 283 3.65 -18.61 7.56
C MET A 283 2.14 -18.75 7.72
N ALA A 284 1.42 -19.02 6.63
CA ALA A 284 -0.01 -19.29 6.65
C ALA A 284 -0.34 -20.55 7.48
N SER A 285 0.46 -21.61 7.36
CA SER A 285 0.33 -22.84 8.16
C SER A 285 0.58 -22.62 9.66
N HIS A 286 1.27 -21.54 10.06
CA HIS A 286 1.38 -21.11 11.47
C HIS A 286 0.18 -20.27 11.93
N GLY A 287 -0.91 -20.28 11.17
CA GLY A 287 -2.17 -19.66 11.52
C GLY A 287 -2.32 -18.23 11.00
N ARG A 288 -1.40 -17.68 10.19
CA ARG A 288 -1.57 -16.32 9.63
C ARG A 288 -2.55 -16.31 8.46
N THR A 289 -3.31 -15.22 8.35
CA THR A 289 -4.15 -14.96 7.16
C THR A 289 -3.34 -14.18 6.14
N ILE A 290 -3.10 -14.81 4.99
CA ILE A 290 -2.37 -14.20 3.87
C ILE A 290 -3.31 -14.14 2.68
N ILE A 291 -3.44 -12.96 2.09
CA ILE A 291 -4.26 -12.70 0.90
C ILE A 291 -3.35 -12.09 -0.15
N LEU A 292 -3.25 -12.73 -1.32
CA LEU A 292 -2.39 -12.25 -2.40
C LEU A 292 -3.12 -12.21 -3.73
N SER A 293 -2.80 -11.22 -4.55
CA SER A 293 -3.12 -11.23 -5.98
C SER A 293 -1.99 -11.95 -6.73
N ILE A 294 -2.32 -12.77 -7.73
CA ILE A 294 -1.33 -13.40 -8.59
C ILE A 294 -1.84 -13.52 -10.02
N HIS A 295 -0.93 -13.34 -10.97
CA HIS A 295 -1.20 -13.49 -12.40
C HIS A 295 -0.43 -14.72 -12.91
N GLN A 296 -1.14 -15.67 -13.55
CA GLN A 296 -0.57 -16.86 -14.20
C GLN A 296 0.49 -17.62 -13.36
N PRO A 297 0.13 -18.20 -12.20
CA PRO A 297 1.07 -19.00 -11.43
C PRO A 297 1.36 -20.35 -12.08
N ARG A 298 2.60 -20.82 -11.93
CA ARG A 298 2.95 -22.22 -12.23
C ARG A 298 2.14 -23.18 -11.36
N TYR A 299 1.92 -24.40 -11.87
CA TYR A 299 1.24 -25.46 -11.13
C TYR A 299 1.80 -25.70 -9.71
N SER A 300 3.13 -25.63 -9.55
CA SER A 300 3.77 -25.80 -8.23
C SER A 300 3.32 -24.75 -7.20
N ILE A 301 3.05 -23.53 -7.65
CA ILE A 301 2.56 -22.42 -6.82
C ILE A 301 1.05 -22.57 -6.60
N TYR A 302 0.30 -22.89 -7.66
CA TYR A 302 -1.16 -23.08 -7.58
C TYR A 302 -1.56 -24.08 -6.48
N ARG A 303 -0.84 -25.21 -6.40
CA ARG A 303 -1.08 -26.25 -5.38
C ARG A 303 -0.91 -25.79 -3.93
N LEU A 304 -0.28 -24.63 -3.68
CA LEU A 304 -0.06 -24.11 -2.34
C LEU A 304 -1.28 -23.38 -1.78
N PHE A 305 -2.19 -22.91 -2.64
CA PHE A 305 -3.33 -22.10 -2.23
C PHE A 305 -4.35 -22.93 -1.44
N ASP A 306 -4.87 -22.35 -0.37
CA ASP A 306 -5.94 -22.93 0.43
C ASP A 306 -7.31 -22.51 -0.15
N SER A 307 -7.43 -21.24 -0.53
CA SER A 307 -8.61 -20.70 -1.19
C SER A 307 -8.24 -19.92 -2.44
N LEU A 308 -9.11 -19.96 -3.43
CA LEU A 308 -9.00 -19.22 -4.67
C LEU A 308 -10.24 -18.35 -4.90
N THR A 309 -10.01 -17.11 -5.33
CA THR A 309 -11.04 -16.20 -5.86
C THR A 309 -10.68 -15.85 -7.29
N LEU A 310 -11.56 -16.14 -8.24
CA LEU A 310 -11.40 -15.81 -9.65
C LEU A 310 -12.26 -14.60 -10.01
N LEU A 311 -11.63 -13.61 -10.64
CA LEU A 311 -12.26 -12.36 -11.06
C LEU A 311 -12.20 -12.18 -12.58
N VAL A 312 -13.33 -11.74 -13.14
CA VAL A 312 -13.44 -11.27 -14.52
C VAL A 312 -14.12 -9.91 -14.53
N THR A 313 -13.52 -8.90 -15.17
CA THR A 313 -14.11 -7.56 -15.32
C THR A 313 -14.77 -6.96 -14.05
N GLY A 314 -14.22 -7.25 -12.86
CA GLY A 314 -14.73 -6.77 -11.57
C GLY A 314 -15.80 -7.65 -10.90
N LYS A 315 -16.21 -8.74 -11.54
CA LYS A 315 -17.19 -9.73 -11.07
C LYS A 315 -16.48 -11.01 -10.61
N GLN A 316 -17.10 -11.73 -9.67
CA GLN A 316 -16.62 -13.02 -9.18
C GLN A 316 -17.18 -14.17 -10.03
N VAL A 317 -16.32 -15.05 -10.52
CA VAL A 317 -16.70 -16.28 -11.25
C VAL A 317 -16.43 -17.55 -10.45
N TYR A 318 -15.66 -17.43 -9.39
CA TYR A 318 -15.44 -18.50 -8.42
C TYR A 318 -14.91 -17.91 -7.12
N HIS A 319 -15.36 -18.44 -6.00
CA HIS A 319 -14.72 -18.28 -4.71
C HIS A 319 -14.96 -19.51 -3.84
N GLY A 320 -13.88 -20.08 -3.32
CA GLY A 320 -13.94 -21.31 -2.55
C GLY A 320 -12.58 -21.95 -2.33
N PRO A 321 -12.54 -23.23 -1.94
CA PRO A 321 -11.29 -24.01 -1.84
C PRO A 321 -10.56 -24.08 -3.17
N ALA A 322 -9.23 -23.94 -3.18
CA ALA A 322 -8.47 -24.00 -4.42
C ALA A 322 -8.47 -25.41 -5.05
N GLN A 323 -8.66 -26.46 -4.24
CA GLN A 323 -8.63 -27.85 -4.69
C GLN A 323 -9.84 -28.23 -5.55
N ASN A 324 -11.00 -27.59 -5.31
CA ASN A 324 -12.27 -27.96 -5.93
C ASN A 324 -12.58 -27.16 -7.21
N VAL A 325 -11.69 -26.24 -7.62
CA VAL A 325 -11.93 -25.34 -8.75
C VAL A 325 -12.07 -26.14 -10.06
N LEU A 326 -11.25 -27.18 -10.26
CA LEU A 326 -11.31 -28.03 -11.44
C LEU A 326 -12.65 -28.78 -11.56
N GLU A 327 -13.17 -29.27 -10.43
CA GLU A 327 -14.47 -29.95 -10.37
C GLU A 327 -15.59 -28.97 -10.73
N TYR A 328 -15.56 -27.76 -10.15
CA TYR A 328 -16.51 -26.70 -10.50
C TYR A 328 -16.53 -26.38 -11.99
N PHE A 329 -15.36 -26.17 -12.63
CA PHE A 329 -15.31 -25.91 -14.07
C PHE A 329 -15.80 -27.10 -14.91
N SER A 330 -15.56 -28.33 -14.45
CA SER A 330 -16.06 -29.54 -15.12
C SER A 330 -17.58 -29.60 -15.09
N ASP A 331 -18.21 -29.24 -13.96
CA ASP A 331 -19.67 -29.24 -13.78
C ASP A 331 -20.37 -28.25 -14.71
N ILE A 332 -19.76 -27.09 -14.97
CA ILE A 332 -20.29 -26.07 -15.90
C ILE A 332 -19.90 -26.33 -17.37
N GLY A 333 -19.26 -27.47 -17.65
CA GLY A 333 -18.97 -27.97 -19.00
C GLY A 333 -17.58 -27.69 -19.56
N TYR A 334 -16.65 -27.15 -18.77
CA TYR A 334 -15.27 -26.89 -19.19
C TYR A 334 -14.32 -27.95 -18.61
N THR A 335 -13.67 -28.73 -19.48
CA THR A 335 -12.74 -29.78 -19.06
C THR A 335 -11.29 -29.34 -19.25
N CYS A 336 -10.49 -29.45 -18.19
CA CYS A 336 -9.05 -29.22 -18.28
C CYS A 336 -8.34 -30.47 -18.81
N GLU A 337 -7.45 -30.31 -19.80
CA GLU A 337 -6.63 -31.42 -20.30
C GLU A 337 -5.64 -31.92 -19.23
N PRO A 338 -5.32 -33.24 -19.17
CA PRO A 338 -4.49 -33.85 -18.12
C PRO A 338 -3.06 -33.32 -17.98
N HIS A 339 -2.55 -32.58 -18.97
CA HIS A 339 -1.20 -32.01 -18.98
C HIS A 339 -1.18 -30.49 -19.01
N ASN A 340 -2.36 -29.85 -18.98
CA ASN A 340 -2.44 -28.40 -18.92
C ASN A 340 -2.32 -27.91 -17.47
N ASN A 341 -1.79 -26.71 -17.29
CA ASN A 341 -1.76 -26.07 -15.98
C ASN A 341 -3.16 -25.56 -15.64
N PRO A 342 -3.78 -26.02 -14.53
CA PRO A 342 -5.12 -25.57 -14.13
C PRO A 342 -5.24 -24.05 -14.04
N ALA A 343 -4.21 -23.38 -13.54
CA ALA A 343 -4.19 -21.94 -13.38
C ALA A 343 -4.25 -21.18 -14.71
N ASP A 344 -3.64 -21.73 -15.76
CA ASP A 344 -3.66 -21.16 -17.11
C ASP A 344 -5.03 -21.47 -17.76
N PHE A 345 -5.51 -22.71 -17.65
CA PHE A 345 -6.84 -23.12 -18.07
C PHE A 345 -7.96 -22.21 -17.53
N PHE A 346 -7.96 -21.89 -16.22
CA PHE A 346 -8.99 -21.00 -15.67
C PHE A 346 -8.95 -19.61 -16.30
N LEU A 347 -7.76 -19.09 -16.57
CA LEU A 347 -7.61 -17.76 -17.19
C LEU A 347 -8.02 -17.77 -18.66
N ASP A 348 -7.73 -18.85 -19.39
CA ASP A 348 -8.15 -19.03 -20.78
C ASP A 348 -9.68 -19.07 -20.90
N VAL A 349 -10.34 -19.84 -20.03
CA VAL A 349 -11.81 -19.89 -19.95
C VAL A 349 -12.40 -18.51 -19.63
N ILE A 350 -11.81 -17.80 -18.66
CA ILE A 350 -12.27 -16.47 -18.24
C ILE A 350 -12.06 -15.40 -19.32
N ASN A 351 -11.01 -15.51 -20.13
CA ASN A 351 -10.72 -14.58 -21.22
C ASN A 351 -11.55 -14.85 -22.49
N GLY A 352 -12.26 -15.99 -22.52
CA GLY A 352 -13.03 -16.44 -23.67
C GLY A 352 -12.14 -16.95 -24.82
N ASP A 353 -10.93 -17.42 -24.52
CA ASP A 353 -10.09 -18.05 -25.53
C ASP A 353 -10.66 -19.45 -25.85
N ALA A 354 -11.13 -19.60 -27.09
CA ALA A 354 -11.98 -20.70 -27.58
C ALA A 354 -11.34 -22.10 -27.53
N THR A 355 -10.08 -22.21 -27.11
CA THR A 355 -9.35 -23.49 -27.05
C THR A 355 -9.74 -24.34 -25.84
N ALA A 356 -10.35 -23.77 -24.80
CA ALA A 356 -10.68 -24.45 -23.55
C ALA A 356 -12.01 -25.25 -23.55
N ALA A 357 -12.40 -25.79 -24.71
CA ALA A 357 -13.57 -26.67 -24.93
C ALA A 357 -14.94 -25.97 -25.05
N ILE A 358 -15.22 -25.43 -26.23
CA ILE A 358 -16.48 -25.70 -26.95
C ILE A 358 -16.06 -25.96 -28.40
N GLY A 359 -16.20 -27.20 -28.88
CA GLY A 359 -15.85 -27.56 -30.25
C GLY A 359 -16.68 -26.78 -31.27
N HIS A 360 -16.17 -25.65 -31.75
CA HIS A 360 -16.62 -25.03 -32.98
C HIS A 360 -15.54 -24.10 -33.54
N ASN A 361 -15.07 -24.43 -34.74
CA ASN A 361 -14.28 -23.52 -35.58
C ASN A 361 -15.11 -22.27 -35.87
N LEU A 362 -14.60 -21.09 -35.52
CA LEU A 362 -15.03 -19.82 -36.09
C LEU A 362 -13.79 -18.96 -36.31
N ASP A 363 -13.40 -18.85 -37.58
CA ASP A 363 -12.53 -17.79 -38.09
C ASP A 363 -13.26 -16.47 -37.87
N GLU A 364 -12.78 -15.49 -37.09
CA GLU A 364 -13.54 -14.22 -37.02
C GLU A 364 -12.84 -12.96 -36.45
N ASP A 365 -13.30 -11.82 -37.01
CA ASP A 365 -12.90 -10.42 -36.86
C ASP A 365 -13.12 -9.79 -35.46
N SER A 366 -12.36 -8.73 -35.17
CA SER A 366 -12.22 -8.07 -33.84
C SER A 366 -13.51 -7.51 -33.19
N ASP A 367 -14.57 -7.21 -33.96
CA ASP A 367 -15.79 -6.57 -33.42
C ASP A 367 -16.88 -7.57 -32.97
N SER A 368 -16.91 -8.80 -33.50
CA SER A 368 -17.83 -9.85 -33.03
C SER A 368 -17.36 -10.46 -31.71
N VAL A 369 -16.04 -10.52 -31.50
CA VAL A 369 -15.37 -11.07 -30.31
C VAL A 369 -15.76 -10.33 -29.03
N SER A 370 -15.92 -9.01 -29.07
CA SER A 370 -16.23 -8.20 -27.89
C SER A 370 -17.62 -8.50 -27.29
N LYS A 371 -18.61 -8.74 -28.16
CA LYS A 371 -19.97 -9.12 -27.72
C LYS A 371 -20.04 -10.57 -27.24
N SER A 372 -19.30 -11.47 -27.91
CA SER A 372 -19.17 -12.87 -27.49
C SER A 372 -18.53 -12.99 -26.10
N ARG A 373 -17.45 -12.24 -25.84
CA ARG A 373 -16.76 -12.21 -24.54
C ARG A 373 -17.69 -11.77 -23.41
N GLN A 374 -18.44 -10.67 -23.58
CA GLN A 374 -19.39 -10.22 -22.56
C GLN A 374 -20.47 -11.27 -22.24
N SER A 375 -20.95 -11.99 -23.26
CA SER A 375 -21.90 -13.10 -23.08
C SER A 375 -21.32 -14.26 -22.25
N ILE A 376 -20.05 -14.61 -22.48
CA ILE A 376 -19.36 -15.67 -21.73
C ILE A 376 -19.15 -15.23 -20.28
N GLU A 377 -18.68 -14.00 -20.05
CA GLU A 377 -18.47 -13.45 -18.71
C GLU A 377 -19.76 -13.49 -17.88
N ASP A 378 -20.87 -13.02 -18.45
CA ASP A 378 -22.16 -13.00 -17.76
C ASP A 378 -22.68 -14.42 -17.49
N LYS A 379 -22.46 -15.37 -18.41
CA LYS A 379 -22.78 -16.78 -18.19
C LYS A 379 -21.99 -17.36 -17.00
N LEU A 380 -20.66 -17.17 -16.98
CA LEU A 380 -19.81 -17.68 -15.89
C LEU A 380 -20.20 -17.10 -14.52
N VAL A 381 -20.59 -15.82 -14.48
CA VAL A 381 -21.05 -15.16 -13.26
C VAL A 381 -22.39 -15.73 -12.79
N GLU A 382 -23.31 -16.03 -13.71
CA GLU A 382 -24.61 -16.61 -13.37
C GLU A 382 -24.48 -18.07 -12.88
N GLU A 383 -23.64 -18.88 -13.54
CA GLU A 383 -23.33 -20.24 -13.08
C GLU A 383 -22.70 -20.24 -11.68
N TYR A 384 -21.80 -19.29 -11.40
CA TYR A 384 -21.25 -19.16 -10.06
C TYR A 384 -22.31 -18.77 -9.02
N ARG A 385 -23.24 -17.87 -9.38
CA ARG A 385 -24.34 -17.46 -8.49
C ARG A 385 -25.30 -18.60 -8.17
N SER A 386 -25.54 -19.49 -9.13
CA SER A 386 -26.40 -20.67 -8.95
C SER A 386 -25.69 -21.79 -8.17
N CYS A 387 -24.35 -21.82 -8.19
CA CYS A 387 -23.53 -22.85 -7.57
C CYS A 387 -23.67 -22.94 -6.03
N GLN A 388 -23.51 -24.16 -5.51
CA GLN A 388 -23.51 -24.48 -4.08
C GLN A 388 -22.48 -23.64 -3.28
N TYR A 389 -21.28 -23.39 -3.83
CA TYR A 389 -20.24 -22.62 -3.14
C TYR A 389 -20.70 -21.19 -2.83
N SER A 390 -21.35 -20.52 -3.78
CA SER A 390 -21.88 -19.17 -3.60
C SER A 390 -23.01 -19.14 -2.56
N GLN A 391 -23.94 -20.10 -2.63
CA GLN A 391 -25.04 -20.22 -1.68
C GLN A 391 -24.55 -20.48 -0.25
N GLN A 392 -23.60 -21.40 -0.07
CA GLN A 392 -22.98 -21.69 1.23
C GLN A 392 -22.25 -20.48 1.79
N THR A 393 -21.47 -19.79 0.97
CA THR A 393 -20.75 -18.57 1.34
C THR A 393 -21.72 -17.49 1.78
N ARG A 394 -22.78 -17.21 1.00
CA ARG A 394 -23.83 -16.25 1.36
C ARG A 394 -24.55 -16.62 2.66
N ALA A 395 -24.84 -17.90 2.88
CA ALA A 395 -25.44 -18.37 4.13
C ALA A 395 -24.50 -18.16 5.34
N GLU A 396 -23.19 -18.42 5.19
CA GLU A 396 -22.20 -18.18 6.25
C GLU A 396 -22.02 -16.67 6.52
N LEU A 397 -21.96 -15.85 5.47
CA LEU A 397 -21.92 -14.38 5.57
C LEU A 397 -23.14 -13.84 6.33
N GLY A 398 -24.34 -14.35 6.04
CA GLY A 398 -25.55 -13.98 6.76
C GLY A 398 -25.46 -14.24 8.27
N ARG A 399 -24.85 -15.36 8.69
CA ARG A 399 -24.62 -15.66 10.12
C ARG A 399 -23.63 -14.70 10.76
N ILE A 400 -22.57 -14.33 10.04
CA ILE A 400 -21.56 -13.37 10.54
C ILE A 400 -22.20 -12.00 10.76
N VAL A 401 -23.06 -11.55 9.84
CA VAL A 401 -23.78 -10.26 9.96
C VAL A 401 -24.80 -10.30 11.10
N GLN A 402 -25.50 -11.42 11.31
CA GLN A 402 -26.43 -11.58 12.44
C GLN A 402 -25.69 -11.56 13.80
N GLY A 403 -24.50 -12.16 13.87
CA GLY A 403 -23.65 -12.17 15.05
C GLY A 403 -22.93 -10.84 15.33
N LYS A 404 -23.16 -9.81 14.50
CA LYS A 404 -22.48 -8.52 14.59
C LYS A 404 -22.81 -7.84 15.92
N GLN A 405 -21.85 -7.84 16.83
CA GLN A 405 -21.89 -6.95 17.99
C GLN A 405 -21.96 -5.53 17.45
N THR A 406 -23.09 -4.86 17.69
CA THR A 406 -23.31 -3.46 17.31
C THR A 406 -22.49 -2.58 18.23
N VAL A 407 -21.16 -2.61 18.08
CA VAL A 407 -20.31 -1.59 18.65
C VAL A 407 -20.62 -0.32 17.86
N LYS A 408 -21.43 0.57 18.46
CA LYS A 408 -21.59 1.95 17.99
C LYS A 408 -20.22 2.63 18.06
N MET A 409 -19.36 2.40 17.08
CA MET A 409 -18.14 3.15 16.94
C MET A 409 -18.53 4.58 16.62
N SER A 410 -18.30 5.49 17.57
CA SER A 410 -18.26 6.91 17.23
C SER A 410 -17.23 7.06 16.11
N ARG A 411 -17.56 7.85 15.08
CA ARG A 411 -16.64 8.20 13.99
C ARG A 411 -15.53 9.10 14.54
N SER A 412 -14.68 8.56 15.42
CA SER A 412 -13.44 9.22 15.79
C SER A 412 -12.49 9.04 14.62
N ARG A 413 -12.37 10.08 13.79
CA ARG A 413 -11.47 10.14 12.61
C ARG A 413 -9.99 10.31 13.01
N THR A 414 -9.65 10.15 14.28
CA THR A 414 -8.30 10.39 14.76
C THR A 414 -7.44 9.15 14.51
N ILE A 415 -6.66 9.20 13.43
CA ILE A 415 -5.61 8.22 13.15
C ILE A 415 -4.63 8.25 14.33
N THR A 416 -4.68 7.24 15.18
CA THR A 416 -3.77 7.11 16.31
C THR A 416 -2.55 6.33 15.82
N TYR A 417 -1.40 7.01 15.76
CA TYR A 417 -0.13 6.36 15.43
C TYR A 417 0.46 5.66 16.65
N SER A 418 1.17 4.55 16.43
CA SER A 418 1.82 3.80 17.51
C SER A 418 2.90 4.59 18.26
N THR A 419 3.48 5.61 17.61
CA THR A 419 4.58 6.41 18.13
C THR A 419 4.27 7.90 18.03
N GLY A 420 4.84 8.69 18.94
CA GLY A 420 4.68 10.15 18.95
C GLY A 420 5.42 10.84 17.79
N PHE A 421 4.91 12.00 17.36
CA PHE A 421 5.45 12.78 16.25
C PHE A 421 6.96 13.06 16.37
N LEU A 422 7.44 13.46 17.55
CA LEU A 422 8.85 13.80 17.74
C LEU A 422 9.76 12.58 17.55
N THR A 423 9.34 11.41 18.02
CA THR A 423 10.07 10.16 17.81
C THR A 423 10.13 9.83 16.32
N GLN A 424 9.00 9.92 15.62
CA GLN A 424 8.96 9.68 14.18
C GLN A 424 9.88 10.64 13.41
N PHE A 425 9.79 11.94 13.73
CA PHE A 425 10.63 12.96 13.12
C PHE A 425 12.12 12.69 13.33
N ARG A 426 12.54 12.33 14.55
CA ARG A 426 13.94 12.01 14.86
C ARG A 426 14.46 10.81 14.06
N TRP A 427 13.66 9.76 13.93
CA TRP A 427 14.04 8.57 13.17
C TRP A 427 14.11 8.84 11.67
N VAL A 428 13.13 9.55 11.12
CA VAL A 428 13.12 9.97 9.71
C VAL A 428 14.34 10.84 9.42
N LEU A 429 14.62 11.84 10.25
CA LEU A 429 15.77 12.71 10.09
C LEU A 429 17.09 11.93 10.15
N LYS A 430 17.25 11.04 11.14
CA LYS A 430 18.42 10.17 11.26
C LYS A 430 18.63 9.33 10.00
N ARG A 431 17.56 8.71 9.50
CA ARG A 431 17.61 7.88 8.28
C ARG A 431 17.96 8.71 7.05
N THR A 432 17.34 9.86 6.85
CA THR A 432 17.63 10.74 5.70
C THR A 432 19.07 11.24 5.73
N PHE A 433 19.59 11.60 6.90
CA PHE A 433 20.99 12.02 7.04
C PHE A 433 21.96 10.86 6.75
N GLN A 434 21.68 9.66 7.27
CA GLN A 434 22.46 8.46 6.98
C GLN A 434 22.46 8.12 5.49
N ASN A 435 21.29 8.21 4.83
CA ASN A 435 21.15 8.00 3.40
C ASN A 435 21.97 9.03 2.59
N LEU A 436 21.94 10.30 3.00
CA LEU A 436 22.71 11.38 2.36
C LEU A 436 24.22 11.14 2.48
N LEU A 437 24.71 10.72 3.65
CA LEU A 437 26.13 10.42 3.84
C LEU A 437 26.59 9.19 3.03
N LEU A 438 25.73 8.19 2.89
CA LEU A 438 26.04 6.95 2.16
C LEU A 438 25.96 7.11 0.63
N ASN A 439 25.31 8.17 0.13
CA ASN A 439 25.24 8.55 -1.29
C ASN A 439 26.00 9.87 -1.55
N PRO A 440 27.35 9.85 -1.55
CA PRO A 440 28.13 11.04 -1.81
C PRO A 440 27.89 11.62 -3.21
N GLN A 441 27.50 10.82 -4.21
CA GLN A 441 27.28 11.31 -5.57
C GLN A 441 26.10 12.29 -5.68
N THR A 442 25.00 12.07 -4.96
CA THR A 442 23.87 13.01 -4.94
C THR A 442 24.23 14.30 -4.20
N SER A 443 24.99 14.21 -3.10
CA SER A 443 25.42 15.38 -2.34
C SER A 443 26.48 16.20 -3.09
N VAL A 444 27.42 15.53 -3.75
CA VAL A 444 28.50 16.15 -4.54
C VAL A 444 27.97 16.73 -5.85
N ALA A 445 26.93 16.16 -6.47
CA ALA A 445 26.28 16.76 -7.64
C ALA A 445 25.42 18.00 -7.29
N GLN A 446 24.81 18.02 -6.10
CA GLN A 446 24.01 19.16 -5.64
C GLN A 446 24.86 20.36 -5.21
N LEU A 447 26.05 20.16 -4.65
CA LEU A 447 26.96 21.23 -4.19
C LEU A 447 27.39 22.23 -5.30
N PRO A 448 27.82 21.80 -6.51
CA PRO A 448 28.11 22.71 -7.61
C PRO A 448 26.85 23.39 -8.15
N ILE A 449 25.70 22.72 -8.20
CA ILE A 449 24.41 23.33 -8.61
C ILE A 449 24.01 24.43 -7.62
N PHE A 450 24.12 24.17 -6.31
CA PHE A 450 23.87 25.16 -5.28
C PHE A 450 24.85 26.34 -5.36
N ARG A 451 26.15 26.06 -5.59
CA ARG A 451 27.17 27.10 -5.78
C ARG A 451 26.98 27.89 -7.09
N PHE A 452 26.47 27.26 -8.15
CA PHE A 452 26.20 27.90 -9.44
C PHE A 452 24.96 28.79 -9.38
N ILE A 453 23.91 28.36 -8.66
CA ILE A 453 22.71 29.15 -8.40
C ILE A 453 23.01 30.33 -7.44
N GLN A 454 23.91 30.15 -6.47
CA GLN A 454 24.29 31.20 -5.52
C GLN A 454 25.39 32.16 -6.01
N ARG A 455 26.00 31.96 -7.19
CA ARG A 455 26.96 32.93 -7.74
C ARG A 455 26.21 34.17 -8.24
N PRO A 456 26.40 35.36 -7.62
CA PRO A 456 25.85 36.59 -8.16
C PRO A 456 26.57 36.89 -9.47
N SER A 457 25.77 37.18 -10.51
CA SER A 457 26.26 37.51 -11.84
C SER A 457 27.19 38.73 -11.76
N ARG A 458 28.51 38.51 -11.91
CA ARG A 458 29.41 39.59 -12.32
C ARG A 458 29.39 39.62 -13.83
N ARG A 459 28.94 40.77 -14.35
CA ARG A 459 28.79 41.12 -15.76
C ARG A 459 29.93 40.57 -16.63
N THR A 460 29.57 39.75 -17.61
CA THR A 460 30.00 39.86 -19.01
C THR A 460 29.00 39.11 -19.91
N THR A 461 28.86 39.62 -21.11
CA THR A 461 27.85 39.39 -22.16
C THR A 461 27.62 37.93 -22.61
N VAL A 462 26.36 37.45 -22.49
CA VAL A 462 25.53 36.53 -23.35
C VAL A 462 26.08 35.10 -23.63
N PRO A 463 25.28 33.98 -23.66
CA PRO A 463 23.81 33.87 -23.81
C PRO A 463 23.04 33.34 -22.58
N SER A 464 21.72 33.40 -22.73
CA SER A 464 20.64 33.05 -21.82
C SER A 464 20.90 31.84 -20.93
N ARG A 465 20.77 32.03 -19.61
CA ARG A 465 20.72 30.96 -18.60
C ARG A 465 19.66 29.87 -18.87
N PHE A 466 18.71 30.12 -19.78
CA PHE A 466 17.67 29.17 -20.16
C PHE A 466 18.13 28.07 -21.13
N ASP A 467 19.11 28.32 -22.01
CA ASP A 467 19.52 27.34 -23.03
C ASP A 467 20.42 26.22 -22.45
N VAL A 468 21.20 26.54 -21.42
CA VAL A 468 22.03 25.55 -20.72
C VAL A 468 21.19 24.67 -19.78
N ILE A 469 20.12 25.22 -19.20
CA ILE A 469 19.16 24.45 -18.39
C ILE A 469 18.33 23.52 -19.29
N GLY A 470 17.91 23.99 -20.47
CA GLY A 470 17.22 23.15 -21.46
C GLY A 470 18.07 21.98 -21.96
N SER A 471 19.37 22.20 -22.17
CA SER A 471 20.31 21.18 -22.65
C SER A 471 20.64 20.12 -21.58
N LEU A 472 20.74 20.50 -20.31
CA LEU A 472 21.03 19.58 -19.20
C LEU A 472 19.80 18.80 -18.73
N ILE A 473 18.59 19.36 -18.85
CA ILE A 473 17.35 18.63 -18.62
C ILE A 473 17.17 17.54 -19.69
N ASN A 474 17.57 17.80 -20.94
CA ASN A 474 17.47 16.82 -22.03
C ASN A 474 18.40 15.59 -21.84
N ILE A 475 19.53 15.76 -21.14
CA ILE A 475 20.45 14.64 -20.82
C ILE A 475 19.93 13.80 -19.65
N SER A 476 19.11 14.38 -18.76
CA SER A 476 18.42 13.65 -17.68
C SER A 476 17.08 13.03 -18.13
N ALA A 477 16.58 13.40 -19.31
CA ALA A 477 15.25 13.02 -19.81
C ALA A 477 15.22 11.68 -20.57
N THR A 478 16.35 10.98 -20.73
CA THR A 478 16.40 9.67 -21.41
C THR A 478 16.01 8.49 -20.52
N GLY A 479 15.56 8.72 -19.27
CA GLY A 479 15.29 7.64 -18.31
C GLY A 479 13.90 7.56 -17.68
N ASP A 480 13.06 8.61 -17.71
CA ASP A 480 11.77 8.58 -16.99
C ASP A 480 10.69 9.42 -17.71
N SER A 481 9.79 8.74 -18.42
CA SER A 481 8.79 9.34 -19.31
C SER A 481 7.52 9.85 -18.60
N THR A 482 7.41 9.77 -17.28
CA THR A 482 6.17 10.10 -16.55
C THR A 482 6.22 11.39 -15.72
N LEU A 483 7.41 11.93 -15.43
CA LEU A 483 7.55 13.19 -14.68
C LEU A 483 7.42 14.45 -15.58
N CYS A 484 7.66 14.34 -16.88
CA CYS A 484 7.68 15.48 -17.81
C CYS A 484 6.29 16.09 -18.10
N ALA A 485 5.19 15.34 -17.93
CA ALA A 485 3.86 15.83 -18.33
C ALA A 485 3.22 16.81 -17.33
N HIS A 486 3.70 16.90 -16.09
CA HIS A 486 3.13 17.81 -15.07
C HIS A 486 3.99 19.05 -14.80
N VAL A 487 5.29 19.00 -15.07
CA VAL A 487 6.18 20.17 -14.88
C VAL A 487 6.12 21.12 -16.08
N GLY A 488 5.93 20.60 -17.31
CA GLY A 488 5.83 21.41 -18.52
C GLY A 488 4.61 22.34 -18.58
N ALA A 489 3.47 21.94 -17.99
CA ALA A 489 2.25 22.74 -18.03
C ALA A 489 2.27 23.94 -17.04
N SER A 490 3.07 23.87 -15.98
CA SER A 490 3.13 24.93 -14.96
C SER A 490 4.11 26.06 -15.31
N LEU A 491 4.99 25.87 -16.30
CA LEU A 491 6.00 26.84 -16.73
C LEU A 491 5.60 27.65 -17.98
N LEU A 492 4.52 27.28 -18.67
CA LEU A 492 3.97 28.03 -19.80
C LEU A 492 2.85 29.03 -19.40
N ALA A 493 2.50 29.12 -18.13
CA ALA A 493 1.42 29.97 -17.62
C ALA A 493 1.90 31.09 -16.67
N ARG A 494 3.19 31.44 -16.69
CA ARG A 494 3.75 32.55 -15.90
C ARG A 494 4.68 33.43 -16.72
#